data_AF-A0A7Y3DNM5-F1
#
_entry.id   AF-A0A7Y3DNM5-F1
#
_cell.length_a   1.000
_cell.length_b   1.000
_cell.length_c   1.000
_cell.angle_alpha   90.00
_cell.angle_beta   90.00
_cell.angle_gamma   90.00
#
_symmetry.space_group_name_H-M   'P 1'
#
loop_
_entity.id
_entity.type
_entity.pdbx_description
1 polymer ?
#
loop_
_entity_poly.entity_id
_entity_poly.type
_entity_poly.pdbx_seq_one_letter_code
_entity_poly.pdbx_strand_id
1 'polypeptide(L)'
;MKSRRHLITAVILFIFLFAPAAYSEILVLSNGKELQVEKTWSEGDQIYFIFHGMQAGIPQSKVKRIKAISKDQNKASIRQNNQKTGLKKNSNNPAKDVLAEQKKQTAPISPTSQPTSKATEQSCDLLIDGFCDLQWGVDVSSVDGLEKKQSVSGFDDVIEYIRPRKNLKIGDATPISIVYSFWRNRLYTVTIWTLEHSNYTALRDRVFEKFGKGRQIDPSSETYLWSNTYTDMMLEYEKKGQLGMLWLRSSELDRKYKLSVLNRHTSYLRWMKSRK
;
A
#
# COMPACT_ATOMS: atom_id res chain seq x y z
N MET A 1 19.33 2.76 -59.15
CA MET A 1 17.88 3.04 -59.27
C MET A 1 17.19 2.81 -57.92
N LYS A 2 16.04 3.46 -57.65
CA LYS A 2 15.29 3.37 -56.39
C LYS A 2 14.08 2.43 -56.51
N SER A 3 13.84 1.60 -55.49
CA SER A 3 12.54 1.01 -55.09
C SER A 3 12.76 0.47 -53.67
N ARG A 4 12.17 0.91 -52.54
CA ARG A 4 10.97 1.70 -52.16
C ARG A 4 9.66 0.90 -51.97
N ARG A 5 9.42 0.57 -50.68
CA ARG A 5 8.13 0.24 -50.01
C ARG A 5 7.67 -1.22 -50.18
N HIS A 6 6.91 -1.84 -49.25
CA HIS A 6 6.05 -1.28 -48.19
C HIS A 6 6.25 -1.85 -46.77
N LEU A 7 5.81 -1.04 -45.81
CA LEU A 7 5.72 -1.26 -44.37
C LEU A 7 4.43 -2.02 -44.03
N ILE A 8 4.47 -3.03 -43.14
CA ILE A 8 3.29 -3.56 -42.44
C ILE A 8 3.56 -3.54 -40.94
N THR A 9 3.11 -2.48 -40.28
CA THR A 9 3.07 -2.35 -38.83
C THR A 9 1.71 -2.85 -38.35
N ALA A 10 1.65 -4.07 -37.81
CA ALA A 10 0.44 -4.63 -37.21
C ALA A 10 0.42 -4.39 -35.69
N VAL A 11 0.18 -3.13 -35.27
CA VAL A 11 -0.18 -2.84 -33.87
C VAL A 11 -1.68 -3.12 -33.73
N ILE A 12 -2.02 -4.30 -33.22
CA ILE A 12 -3.39 -4.63 -32.85
C ILE A 12 -3.68 -3.98 -31.50
N LEU A 13 -4.19 -2.74 -31.56
CA LEU A 13 -4.63 -1.99 -30.39
C LEU A 13 -5.99 -2.52 -29.91
N PHE A 14 -5.99 -3.56 -29.07
CA PHE A 14 -7.22 -4.11 -28.51
C PHE A 14 -7.76 -3.17 -27.41
N ILE A 15 -8.57 -2.18 -27.81
CA ILE A 15 -9.31 -1.33 -26.88
C ILE A 15 -10.45 -2.15 -26.27
N PHE A 16 -10.18 -2.81 -25.15
CA PHE A 16 -11.23 -3.34 -24.30
C PHE A 16 -11.93 -2.19 -23.55
N LEU A 17 -13.04 -1.72 -24.13
CA LEU A 17 -14.03 -0.87 -23.47
C LEU A 17 -14.79 -1.63 -22.37
N PHE A 18 -14.09 -2.12 -21.36
CA PHE A 18 -14.71 -2.48 -20.10
C PHE A 18 -14.90 -1.22 -19.26
N ALA A 19 -16.14 -0.74 -19.19
CA ALA A 19 -16.52 0.24 -18.19
C ALA A 19 -16.20 -0.33 -16.79
N PRO A 20 -15.30 0.30 -16.01
CA PRO A 20 -14.89 -0.26 -14.72
C PRO A 20 -16.00 -0.01 -13.71
N ALA A 21 -17.01 -0.88 -13.67
CA ALA A 21 -18.09 -0.80 -12.70
C ALA A 21 -17.52 -0.92 -11.28
N ALA A 22 -17.80 0.06 -10.41
CA ALA A 22 -17.42 0.02 -8.99
C ALA A 22 -18.23 -1.00 -8.18
N TYR A 23 -18.02 -2.27 -8.51
CA TYR A 23 -18.34 -3.39 -7.64
C TYR A 23 -17.20 -3.55 -6.66
N SER A 24 -17.47 -3.28 -5.38
CA SER A 24 -16.69 -3.98 -4.35
C SER A 24 -17.09 -5.44 -4.42
N GLU A 25 -16.15 -6.31 -4.74
CA GLU A 25 -16.35 -7.75 -4.81
C GLU A 25 -15.85 -8.40 -3.51
N ILE A 26 -16.36 -9.58 -3.19
CA ILE A 26 -15.84 -10.42 -2.11
C ILE A 26 -15.18 -11.63 -2.75
N LEU A 27 -13.85 -11.64 -2.71
CA LEU A 27 -13.03 -12.77 -3.11
C LEU A 27 -12.98 -13.75 -1.94
N VAL A 28 -13.73 -14.86 -2.05
CA VAL A 28 -13.80 -15.91 -1.03
C VAL A 28 -12.72 -16.93 -1.32
N LEU A 29 -11.79 -17.10 -0.38
CA LEU A 29 -10.68 -18.03 -0.47
C LEU A 29 -11.10 -19.47 -0.13
N SER A 30 -10.31 -20.45 -0.59
CA SER A 30 -10.55 -21.88 -0.33
C SER A 30 -10.49 -22.24 1.16
N ASN A 31 -9.81 -21.44 1.98
CA ASN A 31 -9.78 -21.54 3.45
C ASN A 31 -10.98 -20.87 4.16
N GLY A 32 -11.94 -20.32 3.40
CA GLY A 32 -13.13 -19.66 3.94
C GLY A 32 -12.96 -18.17 4.30
N LYS A 33 -11.76 -17.60 4.21
CA LYS A 33 -11.56 -16.15 4.38
C LYS A 33 -12.25 -15.38 3.25
N GLU A 34 -12.86 -14.25 3.58
CA GLU A 34 -13.52 -13.35 2.63
C GLU A 34 -12.73 -12.04 2.55
N LEU A 35 -12.24 -11.67 1.35
CA LEU A 35 -11.51 -10.43 1.08
C LEU A 35 -12.39 -9.47 0.28
N GLN A 36 -12.65 -8.28 0.82
CA GLN A 36 -13.39 -7.24 0.10
C GLN A 36 -12.45 -6.46 -0.82
N VAL A 37 -12.55 -6.69 -2.13
CA VAL A 37 -11.66 -6.18 -3.17
C VAL A 37 -12.40 -5.16 -4.05
N GLU A 38 -11.67 -4.22 -4.66
CA GLU A 38 -12.20 -3.12 -5.47
C GLU A 38 -12.41 -3.53 -6.94
N LYS A 39 -11.75 -4.60 -7.38
CA LYS A 39 -11.82 -5.21 -8.72
C LYS A 39 -11.16 -6.59 -8.69
N THR A 40 -11.64 -7.54 -9.48
CA THR A 40 -10.94 -8.78 -9.83
C THR A 40 -10.80 -8.95 -11.34
N TRP A 41 -9.81 -9.71 -11.79
CA TRP A 41 -9.70 -10.26 -13.14
C TRP A 41 -8.86 -11.55 -13.13
N SER A 42 -9.05 -12.42 -14.12
CA SER A 42 -8.24 -13.63 -14.30
C SER A 42 -7.23 -13.43 -15.42
N GLU A 43 -6.01 -13.92 -15.22
CA GLU A 43 -4.96 -13.94 -16.24
C GLU A 43 -4.07 -15.18 -16.00
N GLY A 44 -4.09 -16.12 -16.95
CA GLY A 44 -3.51 -17.45 -16.78
C GLY A 44 -4.20 -18.24 -15.66
N ASP A 45 -3.41 -18.91 -14.81
CA ASP A 45 -3.88 -19.67 -13.64
C ASP A 45 -3.93 -18.81 -12.34
N GLN A 46 -3.94 -17.48 -12.49
CA GLN A 46 -4.05 -16.53 -11.38
C GLN A 46 -5.29 -15.66 -11.49
N ILE A 47 -5.85 -15.34 -10.32
CA ILE A 47 -6.81 -14.25 -10.15
C ILE A 47 -6.05 -13.07 -9.57
N TYR A 48 -6.02 -11.98 -10.31
CA TYR A 48 -5.56 -10.69 -9.84
C TYR A 48 -6.72 -9.90 -9.24
N PHE A 49 -6.41 -9.11 -8.22
CA PHE A 49 -7.40 -8.28 -7.56
C PHE A 49 -6.77 -6.99 -7.03
N ILE A 50 -7.60 -5.96 -6.93
CA ILE A 50 -7.24 -4.72 -6.25
C ILE A 50 -7.78 -4.78 -4.83
N PHE A 51 -6.90 -4.71 -3.83
CA PHE A 51 -7.26 -4.60 -2.42
C PHE A 51 -6.64 -3.33 -1.85
N HIS A 52 -7.48 -2.41 -1.36
CA HIS A 52 -7.03 -1.12 -0.83
C HIS A 52 -6.08 -0.34 -1.78
N GLY A 53 -6.36 -0.28 -3.08
CA GLY A 53 -5.44 0.42 -4.01
C GLY A 53 -4.09 -0.28 -4.24
N MET A 54 -3.93 -1.54 -3.85
CA MET A 54 -2.80 -2.41 -4.20
C MET A 54 -3.29 -3.52 -5.14
N GLN A 55 -2.56 -3.79 -6.22
CA GLN A 55 -2.78 -4.96 -7.06
C GLN A 55 -2.05 -6.18 -6.46
N ALA A 56 -2.77 -7.27 -6.23
CA ALA A 56 -2.22 -8.55 -5.81
C ALA A 56 -2.68 -9.67 -6.75
N GLY A 57 -1.89 -10.75 -6.85
CA GLY A 57 -2.22 -11.97 -7.58
C GLY A 57 -2.33 -13.15 -6.61
N ILE A 58 -3.29 -14.05 -6.85
CA ILE A 58 -3.41 -15.31 -6.12
C ILE A 58 -3.73 -16.46 -7.10
N PRO A 59 -3.14 -17.66 -6.94
CA PRO A 59 -3.48 -18.80 -7.79
C PRO A 59 -4.99 -19.11 -7.73
N GLN A 60 -5.60 -19.39 -8.88
CA GLN A 60 -7.04 -19.61 -8.99
C GLN A 60 -7.52 -20.79 -8.11
N SER A 61 -6.67 -21.81 -7.93
CA SER A 61 -6.89 -22.94 -7.00
C SER A 61 -7.05 -22.54 -5.52
N LYS A 62 -6.69 -21.32 -5.14
CA LYS A 62 -6.88 -20.76 -3.78
C LYS A 62 -8.13 -19.90 -3.63
N VAL A 63 -8.87 -19.65 -4.72
CA VAL A 63 -10.12 -18.90 -4.72
C VAL A 63 -11.30 -19.86 -4.85
N LYS A 64 -12.22 -19.82 -3.89
CA LYS A 64 -13.43 -20.63 -3.86
C LYS A 64 -14.55 -20.06 -4.73
N ARG A 65 -14.70 -18.73 -4.73
CA ARG A 65 -15.67 -17.96 -5.54
C ARG A 65 -15.44 -16.46 -5.37
N ILE A 66 -15.92 -15.67 -6.33
CA ILE A 66 -16.03 -14.21 -6.22
C ILE A 66 -17.53 -13.86 -6.10
N LYS A 67 -17.90 -13.00 -5.16
CA LYS A 67 -19.27 -12.45 -5.02
C LYS A 67 -19.26 -10.97 -5.39
N ALA A 68 -20.11 -10.49 -6.30
CA ALA A 68 -20.35 -9.06 -6.42
C ALA A 68 -21.23 -8.55 -5.26
N ILE A 69 -20.84 -7.47 -4.58
CA ILE A 69 -21.73 -6.82 -3.59
C ILE A 69 -22.72 -5.91 -4.34
N SER A 70 -23.94 -6.39 -4.55
CA SER A 70 -25.07 -5.51 -4.89
C SER A 70 -25.54 -4.76 -3.64
N LYS A 71 -25.95 -3.49 -3.81
CA LYS A 71 -26.23 -2.59 -2.67
C LYS A 71 -27.49 -2.91 -1.85
N ASP A 72 -28.30 -3.89 -2.25
CA ASP A 72 -29.62 -4.12 -1.66
C ASP A 72 -29.61 -4.80 -0.27
N GLN A 73 -28.53 -5.49 0.12
CA GLN A 73 -28.51 -6.25 1.38
C GLN A 73 -28.22 -5.42 2.64
N ASN A 74 -27.76 -4.17 2.52
CA ASN A 74 -27.37 -3.34 3.67
C ASN A 74 -28.55 -2.77 4.51
N LYS A 75 -29.80 -3.10 4.17
CA LYS A 75 -30.98 -2.66 4.94
C LYS A 75 -31.35 -3.57 6.13
N ALA A 76 -30.84 -4.80 6.19
CA ALA A 76 -31.20 -5.77 7.22
C ALA A 76 -30.39 -5.63 8.52
N SER A 77 -29.09 -5.35 8.43
CA SER A 77 -28.14 -5.53 9.54
C SER A 77 -28.12 -4.41 10.59
N ILE A 78 -28.75 -3.26 10.33
CA ILE A 78 -28.72 -2.10 11.24
C ILE A 78 -29.70 -2.24 12.43
N ARG A 79 -30.66 -3.18 12.39
CA ARG A 79 -31.71 -3.31 13.42
C ARG A 79 -31.35 -4.12 14.67
N GLN A 80 -30.23 -4.84 14.73
CA GLN A 80 -29.97 -5.80 15.82
C GLN A 80 -28.98 -5.35 16.91
N ASN A 81 -28.24 -4.24 16.75
CA ASN A 81 -27.17 -3.86 17.71
C ASN A 81 -27.58 -2.86 18.83
N ASN A 82 -28.85 -2.49 18.96
CA ASN A 82 -29.31 -1.51 19.96
C ASN A 82 -29.93 -2.13 21.24
N GLN A 83 -29.68 -3.42 21.53
CA GLN A 83 -30.14 -4.07 22.78
C GLN A 83 -29.06 -4.90 23.47
N LYS A 84 -28.18 -4.22 24.21
CA LYS A 84 -27.52 -4.63 25.48
C LYS A 84 -26.65 -3.46 25.95
N THR A 85 -27.06 -2.61 26.91
CA THR A 85 -26.95 -2.81 28.37
C THR A 85 -25.55 -3.30 28.82
N GLY A 86 -24.83 -2.69 29.75
CA GLY A 86 -25.10 -1.51 30.59
C GLY A 86 -24.18 -1.51 31.83
N LEU A 87 -23.90 -0.32 32.41
CA LEU A 87 -23.22 -0.05 33.70
C LEU A 87 -22.09 -0.98 34.21
N LYS A 88 -20.92 -0.38 34.47
CA LYS A 88 -20.52 -0.02 35.86
C LYS A 88 -19.31 0.93 35.89
N LYS A 89 -19.43 2.00 36.68
CA LYS A 89 -18.29 2.77 37.21
C LYS A 89 -17.64 1.96 38.34
N ASN A 90 -16.34 2.18 38.60
CA ASN A 90 -15.89 2.48 39.95
C ASN A 90 -14.53 3.21 39.96
N SER A 91 -14.37 4.04 40.99
CA SER A 91 -13.18 4.83 41.31
C SER A 91 -12.38 4.12 42.41
N ASN A 92 -11.06 4.34 42.48
CA ASN A 92 -10.40 4.93 43.66
C ASN A 92 -8.86 4.92 43.54
N ASN A 93 -8.23 6.04 43.90
CA ASN A 93 -6.81 6.10 44.30
C ASN A 93 -6.64 5.55 45.73
N PRO A 94 -5.40 5.34 46.19
CA PRO A 94 -4.73 6.41 46.94
C PRO A 94 -3.28 6.67 46.50
N ALA A 95 -2.70 7.75 47.04
CA ALA A 95 -1.33 8.22 46.77
C ALA A 95 -0.41 8.05 48.00
N LYS A 96 0.82 8.59 47.91
CA LYS A 96 1.89 8.75 48.94
C LYS A 96 2.89 7.58 49.04
N ASP A 97 4.19 7.79 49.29
CA ASP A 97 5.00 9.02 49.43
C ASP A 97 6.52 8.70 49.27
N VAL A 98 7.33 9.68 48.78
CA VAL A 98 8.74 9.99 49.21
C VAL A 98 9.84 8.90 48.96
N LEU A 99 11.11 9.14 48.57
CA LEU A 99 12.13 10.20 48.79
C LEU A 99 13.10 10.38 47.58
N ALA A 100 14.01 11.37 47.69
CA ALA A 100 15.17 11.73 46.85
C ALA A 100 16.29 10.62 46.76
N GLU A 101 17.44 10.74 46.06
CA GLU A 101 18.23 11.94 45.69
C GLU A 101 19.26 11.73 44.53
N GLN A 102 19.84 12.85 44.08
CA GLN A 102 20.90 13.10 43.06
C GLN A 102 22.09 12.10 43.05
N LYS A 103 22.82 11.84 41.93
CA LYS A 103 23.83 12.68 41.21
C LYS A 103 24.46 11.79 40.08
N LYS A 104 25.32 12.16 39.10
CA LYS A 104 26.03 13.37 38.62
C LYS A 104 26.37 13.17 37.11
N GLN A 105 26.86 14.19 36.39
CA GLN A 105 27.42 14.10 35.01
C GLN A 105 28.84 13.47 34.96
N THR A 106 29.29 13.01 33.77
CA THR A 106 30.46 13.58 33.03
C THR A 106 30.51 13.06 31.57
N ALA A 107 30.80 13.97 30.64
CA ALA A 107 31.35 13.75 29.28
C ALA A 107 32.37 14.90 29.05
N PRO A 108 33.21 14.94 27.99
CA PRO A 108 33.30 14.09 26.79
C PRO A 108 34.75 13.59 26.51
N ILE A 109 35.01 13.08 25.29
CA ILE A 109 36.18 13.40 24.43
C ILE A 109 36.04 12.64 23.09
N SER A 110 36.38 13.30 21.98
CA SER A 110 36.53 12.69 20.65
C SER A 110 37.95 12.91 20.14
N PRO A 111 38.43 12.07 19.21
CA PRO A 111 39.39 12.51 18.21
C PRO A 111 38.93 12.25 16.76
N THR A 112 38.97 13.31 15.96
CA THR A 112 39.20 13.35 14.50
C THR A 112 40.37 12.40 14.14
N SER A 113 40.47 11.71 13.00
CA SER A 113 40.19 12.12 11.62
C SER A 113 40.32 10.97 10.62
N GLN A 114 39.58 11.04 9.50
CA GLN A 114 40.09 11.01 8.10
C GLN A 114 38.97 10.68 7.09
N PRO A 115 38.91 11.34 5.92
CA PRO A 115 37.89 11.09 4.90
C PRO A 115 38.28 9.89 4.02
N THR A 116 37.86 8.70 4.42
CA THR A 116 37.71 7.62 3.43
C THR A 116 36.58 7.99 2.47
N SER A 117 36.83 7.80 1.17
CA SER A 117 35.82 7.93 0.11
C SER A 117 34.76 6.84 0.27
N LYS A 118 33.85 7.03 1.22
CA LYS A 118 32.68 6.19 1.38
C LYS A 118 31.81 6.39 0.15
N ALA A 119 31.54 5.30 -0.57
CA ALA A 119 30.35 5.24 -1.41
C ALA A 119 29.17 5.58 -0.49
N THR A 120 28.51 6.72 -0.72
CA THR A 120 27.51 7.26 0.20
C THR A 120 26.35 6.27 0.31
N GLU A 121 26.30 5.50 1.40
CA GLU A 121 25.17 4.64 1.71
C GLU A 121 23.95 5.54 1.90
N GLN A 122 23.04 5.50 0.93
CA GLN A 122 21.85 6.32 0.98
C GLN A 122 20.81 5.61 1.87
N SER A 123 20.76 6.01 3.14
CA SER A 123 19.69 5.59 4.04
C SER A 123 18.39 6.29 3.65
N CYS A 124 17.28 5.58 3.82
CA CYS A 124 15.94 5.97 3.39
C CYS A 124 14.98 5.76 4.56
N ASP A 125 14.44 6.86 5.11
CA ASP A 125 13.63 6.80 6.33
C ASP A 125 12.13 6.61 6.06
N LEU A 126 11.47 5.93 7.02
CA LEU A 126 10.02 5.81 7.06
C LEU A 126 9.42 7.07 7.71
N LEU A 127 8.50 7.74 7.02
CA LEU A 127 7.79 8.93 7.49
C LEU A 127 6.32 8.62 7.76
N ILE A 128 5.67 9.42 8.62
CA ILE A 128 4.24 9.25 8.91
C ILE A 128 3.35 9.82 7.81
N ASP A 129 3.90 10.71 6.98
CA ASP A 129 3.26 11.54 5.95
C ASP A 129 3.94 11.42 4.58
N GLY A 130 4.74 10.37 4.37
CA GLY A 130 5.53 10.19 3.15
C GLY A 130 6.49 9.00 3.20
N PHE A 131 7.52 9.05 2.38
CA PHE A 131 8.61 8.08 2.34
C PHE A 131 9.94 8.72 1.91
N CYS A 132 11.00 8.48 2.69
CA CYS A 132 12.33 9.07 2.57
C CYS A 132 12.30 10.61 2.48
N ASP A 133 12.66 11.16 1.32
CA ASP A 133 12.70 12.59 1.02
C ASP A 133 11.38 13.14 0.44
N LEU A 134 10.34 12.30 0.31
CA LEU A 134 9.10 12.65 -0.39
C LEU A 134 7.86 12.59 0.52
N GLN A 135 7.14 13.70 0.64
CA GLN A 135 5.82 13.73 1.29
C GLN A 135 4.70 13.27 0.35
N TRP A 136 3.60 12.78 0.91
CA TRP A 136 2.39 12.49 0.13
C TRP A 136 1.89 13.73 -0.61
N GLY A 137 1.39 13.52 -1.83
CA GLY A 137 0.84 14.63 -2.61
C GLY A 137 1.87 15.47 -3.38
N VAL A 138 3.19 15.25 -3.18
CA VAL A 138 4.25 15.91 -3.95
C VAL A 138 4.07 15.67 -5.45
N ASP A 139 4.31 16.70 -6.26
CA ASP A 139 4.13 16.62 -7.71
C ASP A 139 5.32 15.89 -8.35
N VAL A 140 5.05 14.95 -9.25
CA VAL A 140 6.07 14.16 -9.95
C VAL A 140 7.10 15.03 -10.69
N SER A 141 6.70 16.22 -11.15
CA SER A 141 7.60 17.16 -11.83
C SER A 141 8.63 17.83 -10.91
N SER A 142 8.43 17.75 -9.59
CA SER A 142 9.35 18.26 -8.56
C SER A 142 10.23 17.17 -7.94
N VAL A 143 10.24 15.94 -8.48
CA VAL A 143 10.95 14.79 -7.93
C VAL A 143 12.02 14.27 -8.89
N ASP A 144 13.28 14.61 -8.60
CA ASP A 144 14.42 14.23 -9.44
C ASP A 144 14.71 12.72 -9.43
N GLY A 145 15.26 12.22 -10.55
CA GLY A 145 15.79 10.86 -10.66
C GLY A 145 14.74 9.74 -10.71
N LEU A 146 13.47 10.06 -11.00
CA LEU A 146 12.43 9.07 -11.25
C LEU A 146 12.48 8.56 -12.69
N GLU A 147 12.50 7.24 -12.86
CA GLU A 147 12.35 6.55 -14.13
C GLU A 147 10.96 5.91 -14.22
N LYS A 148 10.19 6.25 -15.24
CA LYS A 148 8.83 5.73 -15.44
C LYS A 148 8.88 4.24 -15.79
N LYS A 149 8.13 3.40 -15.08
CA LYS A 149 7.93 1.99 -15.47
C LYS A 149 7.13 1.93 -16.77
N GLN A 150 7.54 1.06 -17.68
CA GLN A 150 6.85 0.85 -18.96
C GLN A 150 5.54 0.06 -18.81
N SER A 151 5.38 -0.67 -17.70
CA SER A 151 4.14 -1.37 -17.35
C SER A 151 2.99 -0.38 -17.11
N VAL A 152 1.84 -0.64 -17.71
CA VAL A 152 0.59 0.06 -17.37
C VAL A 152 0.21 -0.38 -15.94
N SER A 153 -0.05 0.58 -15.05
CA SER A 153 -0.56 0.24 -13.71
C SER A 153 -1.99 -0.28 -13.83
N GLY A 154 -2.43 -1.15 -12.93
CA GLY A 154 -3.83 -1.65 -12.91
C GLY A 154 -4.89 -0.58 -12.58
N PHE A 155 -4.49 0.69 -12.46
CA PHE A 155 -5.27 1.79 -11.90
C PHE A 155 -5.38 2.99 -12.85
N ASP A 156 -6.59 3.45 -13.09
CA ASP A 156 -6.87 4.69 -13.82
C ASP A 156 -6.14 5.89 -13.19
N ASP A 157 -5.54 6.75 -14.03
CA ASP A 157 -4.80 7.95 -13.65
C ASP A 157 -3.57 7.71 -12.73
N VAL A 158 -3.10 6.47 -12.56
CA VAL A 158 -1.89 6.15 -11.76
C VAL A 158 -0.72 5.75 -12.67
N ILE A 159 0.44 6.36 -12.43
CA ILE A 159 1.69 6.06 -13.14
C ILE A 159 2.74 5.62 -12.13
N GLU A 160 3.41 4.50 -12.41
CA GLU A 160 4.48 3.96 -11.57
C GLU A 160 5.86 4.40 -12.05
N TYR A 161 6.75 4.63 -11.08
CA TYR A 161 8.14 5.01 -11.28
C TYR A 161 9.04 4.20 -10.35
N ILE A 162 10.28 4.01 -10.75
CA ILE A 162 11.39 3.59 -9.87
C ILE A 162 12.35 4.75 -9.68
N ARG A 163 13.15 4.72 -8.62
CA ARG A 163 14.22 5.70 -8.37
C ARG A 163 15.54 4.95 -8.23
N PRO A 164 16.37 4.86 -9.28
CA PRO A 164 17.62 4.10 -9.22
C PRO A 164 18.58 4.69 -8.18
N ARG A 165 18.67 4.02 -7.02
CA ARG A 165 19.60 4.36 -5.94
C ARG A 165 20.48 3.15 -5.67
N LYS A 166 21.80 3.30 -5.80
CA LYS A 166 22.76 2.26 -5.42
C LYS A 166 22.80 2.14 -3.90
N ASN A 167 22.84 0.92 -3.38
CA ASN A 167 23.00 0.62 -1.95
C ASN A 167 21.97 1.34 -1.05
N LEU A 168 20.72 1.43 -1.50
CA LEU A 168 19.62 2.01 -0.73
C LEU A 168 19.31 1.11 0.47
N LYS A 169 19.24 1.69 1.67
CA LYS A 169 18.90 0.97 2.90
C LYS A 169 17.69 1.57 3.61
N ILE A 170 16.93 0.76 4.34
CA ILE A 170 15.84 1.18 5.24
C ILE A 170 16.13 0.55 6.61
N GLY A 171 16.84 1.28 7.47
CA GLY A 171 17.53 0.64 8.60
C GLY A 171 18.57 -0.35 8.08
N ASP A 172 18.55 -1.59 8.57
CA ASP A 172 19.44 -2.66 8.09
C ASP A 172 18.90 -3.41 6.85
N ALA A 173 17.65 -3.14 6.43
CA ALA A 173 17.08 -3.75 5.24
C ALA A 173 17.66 -3.16 3.96
N THR A 174 17.89 -4.01 2.96
CA THR A 174 18.34 -3.64 1.61
C THR A 174 17.25 -4.03 0.60
N PRO A 175 16.35 -3.10 0.22
CA PRO A 175 15.29 -3.39 -0.75
C PRO A 175 15.82 -3.80 -2.12
N ILE A 176 15.17 -4.78 -2.75
CA ILE A 176 15.43 -5.17 -4.15
C ILE A 176 14.70 -4.25 -5.14
N SER A 177 13.64 -3.57 -4.71
CA SER A 177 12.87 -2.64 -5.53
C SER A 177 12.08 -1.68 -4.66
N ILE A 178 11.97 -0.42 -5.09
CA ILE A 178 11.02 0.55 -4.56
C ILE A 178 10.29 1.19 -5.74
N VAL A 179 8.97 1.03 -5.75
CA VAL A 179 8.05 1.58 -6.75
C VAL A 179 7.28 2.74 -6.13
N TYR A 180 7.32 3.89 -6.78
CA TYR A 180 6.59 5.10 -6.41
C TYR A 180 5.44 5.26 -7.40
N SER A 181 4.20 5.27 -6.93
CA SER A 181 3.03 5.42 -7.79
C SER A 181 2.38 6.78 -7.58
N PHE A 182 2.19 7.51 -8.67
CA PHE A 182 1.64 8.85 -8.67
C PHE A 182 0.22 8.83 -9.26
N TRP A 183 -0.78 9.19 -8.45
CA TRP A 183 -2.15 9.39 -8.93
C TRP A 183 -2.34 10.85 -9.33
N ARG A 184 -2.70 11.11 -10.59
CA ARG A 184 -2.84 12.48 -11.13
C ARG A 184 -1.63 13.38 -10.81
N ASN A 185 -0.45 12.85 -11.15
CA ASN A 185 0.86 13.47 -10.91
C ASN A 185 1.25 13.67 -9.43
N ARG A 186 0.49 13.14 -8.46
CA ARG A 186 0.76 13.29 -7.02
C ARG A 186 1.15 11.98 -6.37
N LEU A 187 2.22 11.96 -5.58
CA LEU A 187 2.70 10.74 -4.92
C LEU A 187 1.61 10.14 -4.02
N TYR A 188 1.18 8.93 -4.36
CA TYR A 188 -0.01 8.27 -3.82
C TYR A 188 0.33 7.00 -3.05
N THR A 189 1.16 6.11 -3.62
CA THR A 189 1.64 4.90 -2.94
C THR A 189 3.15 4.73 -3.11
N VAL A 190 3.75 4.02 -2.17
CA VAL A 190 5.10 3.45 -2.30
C VAL A 190 5.05 1.97 -1.97
N THR A 191 5.61 1.13 -2.84
CA THR A 191 5.74 -0.31 -2.63
C THR A 191 7.21 -0.69 -2.60
N ILE A 192 7.66 -1.25 -1.48
CA ILE A 192 9.04 -1.67 -1.20
C ILE A 192 9.04 -3.20 -1.18
N TRP A 193 10.00 -3.80 -1.87
CA TRP A 193 10.18 -5.24 -1.94
C TRP A 193 11.54 -5.64 -1.38
N THR A 194 11.58 -6.71 -0.58
CA THR A 194 12.79 -7.33 -0.03
C THR A 194 12.82 -8.81 -0.39
N LEU A 195 13.97 -9.32 -0.83
CA LEU A 195 14.20 -10.75 -0.96
C LEU A 195 14.84 -11.30 0.32
N GLU A 196 14.51 -12.54 0.67
CA GLU A 196 14.93 -13.30 1.85
C GLU A 196 14.28 -12.87 3.18
N HIS A 197 14.09 -13.86 4.07
CA HIS A 197 13.46 -13.67 5.39
C HIS A 197 14.24 -12.72 6.32
N SER A 198 15.58 -12.77 6.24
CA SER A 198 16.50 -11.93 7.03
C SER A 198 16.29 -10.44 6.73
N ASN A 199 16.23 -10.11 5.44
CA ASN A 199 16.04 -8.76 4.92
C ASN A 199 14.61 -8.25 5.20
N TYR A 200 13.59 -9.11 5.02
CA TYR A 200 12.22 -8.81 5.46
C TYR A 200 12.17 -8.54 6.97
N THR A 201 12.86 -9.35 7.78
CA THR A 201 12.90 -9.18 9.25
C THR A 201 13.50 -7.83 9.63
N ALA A 202 14.61 -7.42 9.00
CA ALA A 202 15.18 -6.10 9.20
C ALA A 202 14.19 -4.96 8.83
N LEU A 203 13.45 -5.10 7.73
CA LEU A 203 12.43 -4.13 7.33
C LEU A 203 11.25 -4.10 8.31
N ARG A 204 10.75 -5.27 8.73
CA ARG A 204 9.68 -5.42 9.72
C ARG A 204 10.04 -4.75 11.02
N ASP A 205 11.24 -5.03 11.53
CA ASP A 205 11.67 -4.54 12.83
C ASP A 205 11.89 -3.01 12.79
N ARG A 206 12.38 -2.44 11.67
CA ARG A 206 12.42 -0.98 11.44
C ARG A 206 11.03 -0.34 11.31
N VAL A 207 10.06 -1.01 10.68
CA VAL A 207 8.65 -0.58 10.65
C VAL A 207 8.04 -0.61 12.05
N PHE A 208 8.31 -1.65 12.83
CA PHE A 208 7.81 -1.82 14.20
C PHE A 208 8.42 -0.79 15.17
N GLU A 209 9.70 -0.47 15.03
CA GLU A 209 10.37 0.62 15.76
C GLU A 209 9.67 1.96 15.47
N LYS A 210 9.37 2.24 14.20
CA LYS A 210 8.83 3.54 13.78
C LYS A 210 7.34 3.72 14.11
N PHE A 211 6.53 2.67 13.96
CA PHE A 211 5.06 2.78 13.98
C PHE A 211 4.39 1.81 14.97
N GLY A 212 5.15 1.10 15.79
CA GLY A 212 4.68 -0.01 16.61
C GLY A 212 4.35 -1.25 15.77
N LYS A 213 4.01 -2.36 16.44
CA LYS A 213 3.77 -3.68 15.81
C LYS A 213 2.61 -3.71 14.78
N GLY A 214 1.71 -2.74 14.82
CA GLY A 214 0.51 -2.72 13.98
C GLY A 214 -0.49 -3.83 14.35
N ARG A 215 -1.56 -3.95 13.54
CA ARG A 215 -2.57 -5.00 13.68
C ARG A 215 -2.23 -6.18 12.78
N GLN A 216 -1.83 -7.31 13.38
CA GLN A 216 -1.65 -8.57 12.66
C GLN A 216 -3.02 -9.12 12.22
N ILE A 217 -3.15 -9.57 10.97
CA ILE A 217 -4.42 -10.09 10.42
C ILE A 217 -4.69 -11.53 10.88
N ASP A 218 -3.65 -12.36 10.93
CA ASP A 218 -3.70 -13.77 11.29
C ASP A 218 -2.43 -14.12 12.08
N PRO A 219 -2.51 -14.72 13.28
CA PRO A 219 -1.33 -15.14 14.05
C PRO A 219 -0.38 -16.08 13.30
N SER A 220 -0.87 -16.80 12.29
CA SER A 220 -0.08 -17.72 11.45
C SER A 220 0.59 -17.08 10.23
N SER A 221 0.22 -15.84 9.86
CA SER A 221 0.85 -15.07 8.79
C SER A 221 1.59 -13.84 9.32
N GLU A 222 2.65 -13.45 8.61
CA GLU A 222 3.37 -12.21 8.89
C GLU A 222 2.76 -11.06 8.08
N THR A 223 1.45 -10.86 8.25
CA THR A 223 0.69 -9.79 7.60
C THR A 223 0.22 -8.78 8.65
N TYR A 224 0.75 -7.57 8.60
CA TYR A 224 0.53 -6.50 9.57
C TYR A 224 -0.05 -5.26 8.88
N LEU A 225 -0.97 -4.58 9.55
CA LEU A 225 -1.66 -3.38 9.05
C LEU A 225 -1.53 -2.21 10.01
N TRP A 226 -1.32 -1.02 9.45
CA TRP A 226 -1.43 0.26 10.13
C TRP A 226 -2.35 1.17 9.32
N SER A 227 -3.05 2.06 10.01
CA SER A 227 -3.78 3.16 9.40
C SER A 227 -3.75 4.33 10.39
N ASN A 228 -3.40 5.51 9.89
CA ASN A 228 -3.43 6.75 10.63
C ASN A 228 -4.04 7.86 9.75
N THR A 229 -4.05 9.11 10.22
CA THR A 229 -4.65 10.24 9.50
C THR A 229 -4.04 10.50 8.11
N TYR A 230 -2.77 10.14 7.91
CA TYR A 230 -1.97 10.45 6.72
C TYR A 230 -1.67 9.22 5.87
N THR A 231 -1.37 8.09 6.50
CA THR A 231 -0.83 6.89 5.84
C THR A 231 -1.54 5.61 6.26
N ASP A 232 -1.95 4.82 5.27
CA ASP A 232 -2.25 3.40 5.43
C ASP A 232 -1.02 2.58 5.05
N MET A 233 -0.71 1.53 5.81
CA MET A 233 0.42 0.65 5.53
C MET A 233 0.05 -0.82 5.66
N MET A 234 0.64 -1.64 4.81
CA MET A 234 0.62 -3.10 4.93
C MET A 234 2.02 -3.64 4.80
N LEU A 235 2.41 -4.52 5.72
CA LEU A 235 3.64 -5.28 5.67
C LEU A 235 3.30 -6.76 5.58
N GLU A 236 3.86 -7.47 4.61
CA GLU A 236 3.59 -8.89 4.35
C GLU A 236 4.88 -9.66 4.02
N TYR A 237 4.94 -10.94 4.41
CA TYR A 237 5.97 -11.88 3.98
C TYR A 237 5.40 -13.17 3.40
N GLU A 238 5.83 -13.49 2.18
CA GLU A 238 5.43 -14.67 1.42
C GLU A 238 6.52 -15.76 1.57
N LYS A 239 6.26 -16.74 2.43
CA LYS A 239 7.27 -17.73 2.86
C LYS A 239 7.84 -18.61 1.73
N LYS A 240 7.17 -18.75 0.57
CA LYS A 240 7.61 -19.66 -0.50
C LYS A 240 8.58 -19.00 -1.47
N GLY A 241 8.25 -17.82 -2.00
CA GLY A 241 9.14 -16.99 -2.80
C GLY A 241 10.17 -16.21 -1.96
N GLN A 242 10.07 -16.31 -0.63
CA GLN A 242 10.87 -15.55 0.33
C GLN A 242 10.80 -14.03 0.10
N LEU A 243 9.61 -13.55 -0.27
CA LEU A 243 9.39 -12.19 -0.70
C LEU A 243 8.69 -11.39 0.39
N GLY A 244 9.36 -10.36 0.89
CA GLY A 244 8.80 -9.36 1.79
C GLY A 244 8.30 -8.14 1.01
N MET A 245 7.19 -7.57 1.45
CA MET A 245 6.59 -6.36 0.89
C MET A 245 6.18 -5.40 2.00
N LEU A 246 6.61 -4.14 1.90
CA LEU A 246 6.01 -3.02 2.62
C LEU A 246 5.33 -2.11 1.61
N TRP A 247 4.03 -1.92 1.76
CA TRP A 247 3.22 -1.00 0.97
C TRP A 247 2.73 0.14 1.85
N LEU A 248 2.87 1.37 1.37
CA LEU A 248 2.42 2.60 2.01
C LEU A 248 1.51 3.37 1.05
N ARG A 249 0.48 4.05 1.58
CA ARG A 249 -0.48 4.83 0.81
C ARG A 249 -0.93 6.09 1.55
N SER A 250 -1.01 7.21 0.82
CA SER A 250 -1.68 8.41 1.29
C SER A 250 -3.19 8.19 1.49
N SER A 251 -3.65 8.23 2.74
CA SER A 251 -5.07 8.06 3.12
C SER A 251 -5.95 9.20 2.56
N GLU A 252 -5.39 10.41 2.41
CA GLU A 252 -6.12 11.55 1.86
C GLU A 252 -6.36 11.42 0.35
N LEU A 253 -5.33 11.01 -0.40
CA LEU A 253 -5.44 10.77 -1.84
C LEU A 253 -6.28 9.54 -2.14
N ASP A 254 -6.22 8.49 -1.31
CA ASP A 254 -7.12 7.33 -1.42
C ASP A 254 -8.60 7.74 -1.31
N ARG A 255 -8.93 8.58 -0.32
CA ARG A 255 -10.29 9.13 -0.17
C ARG A 255 -10.71 9.91 -1.41
N LYS A 256 -9.82 10.75 -1.97
CA LYS A 256 -10.07 11.49 -3.22
C LYS A 256 -10.23 10.56 -4.43
N TYR A 257 -9.40 9.52 -4.53
CA TYR A 257 -9.46 8.49 -5.59
C TYR A 257 -10.81 7.76 -5.55
N LYS A 258 -11.19 7.20 -4.40
CA LYS A 258 -12.46 6.49 -4.19
C LYS A 258 -13.68 7.37 -4.47
N LEU A 259 -13.66 8.63 -4.03
CA LEU A 259 -14.70 9.61 -4.38
C LEU A 259 -14.75 9.88 -5.90
N SER A 260 -13.60 9.96 -6.58
CA SER A 260 -13.57 10.16 -8.03
C SER A 260 -14.18 8.97 -8.78
N VAL A 261 -13.89 7.73 -8.37
CA VAL A 261 -14.47 6.51 -8.93
C VAL A 261 -15.99 6.50 -8.71
N LEU A 262 -16.46 6.72 -7.47
CA LEU A 262 -17.88 6.79 -7.16
C LEU A 262 -18.62 7.87 -7.99
N ASN A 263 -18.01 9.03 -8.20
CA ASN A 263 -18.60 10.12 -8.99
C ASN A 263 -18.69 9.81 -10.49
N ARG A 264 -17.76 9.03 -11.05
CA ARG A 264 -17.89 8.52 -12.44
C ARG A 264 -19.14 7.64 -12.56
N HIS A 265 -19.39 6.77 -11.58
CA HIS A 265 -20.58 5.92 -11.58
C HIS A 265 -21.89 6.68 -11.42
N THR A 266 -21.98 7.63 -10.49
CA THR A 266 -23.21 8.42 -10.34
C THR A 266 -23.49 9.28 -11.58
N SER A 267 -22.46 9.79 -12.25
CA SER A 267 -22.59 10.53 -13.52
C SER A 267 -23.04 9.63 -14.67
N TYR A 268 -22.45 8.45 -14.83
CA TYR A 268 -22.87 7.46 -15.83
C TYR A 268 -24.32 7.00 -15.60
N LEU A 269 -24.71 6.72 -14.36
CA LEU A 269 -26.07 6.33 -14.00
C LEU A 269 -27.09 7.47 -14.20
N ARG A 270 -26.70 8.74 -13.98
CA ARG A 270 -27.55 9.90 -14.33
C ARG A 270 -27.71 10.03 -15.84
N TRP A 271 -26.64 9.88 -16.61
CA TRP A 271 -26.65 9.93 -18.07
C TRP A 271 -27.51 8.83 -18.71
N MET A 272 -27.47 7.59 -18.17
CA MET A 272 -28.37 6.52 -18.61
C MET A 272 -29.84 6.80 -18.25
N LYS A 273 -30.10 7.45 -17.11
CA LYS A 273 -31.48 7.81 -16.70
C LYS A 273 -32.07 8.97 -17.49
N SER A 274 -31.26 9.90 -18.00
CA SER A 274 -31.71 11.02 -18.84
C SER A 274 -31.90 10.66 -20.31
N ARG A 275 -31.90 9.37 -20.66
CA ARG A 275 -32.16 8.83 -22.01
C ARG A 275 -33.40 7.91 -22.04
N LYS A 276 -34.24 7.99 -21.01
CA LYS A 276 -35.62 7.49 -20.99
C LYS A 276 -36.57 8.67 -20.92
#